data_AF-A0A838QV75-F1
#
_entry.id   AF-A0A838QV75-F1
#
_cell.length_a   1.000
_cell.length_b   1.000
_cell.length_c   1.000
_cell.angle_alpha   90.00
_cell.angle_beta   90.00
_cell.angle_gamma   90.00
#
_symmetry.space_group_name_H-M   'P 1'
#
loop_
_entity.id
_entity.type
_entity.pdbx_description
1 polymer ?
#
loop_
_entity_poly.entity_id
_entity_poly.type
_entity_poly.pdbx_seq_one_letter_code
_entity_poly.pdbx_strand_id
1 'polypeptide(L)' 'MRKQDGRRQSNARLHFDHIVREYVAYYHECRPHQGIGNRLIAADDNKESSPSITSLNQVRCETRLGGLLKHYSRAA' A
#
# COMPACT_ATOMS: atom_id res chain seq x y z
N MET A 1 37.07 11.07 -22.26
CA MET A 1 36.14 12.02 -21.60
C MET A 1 34.83 11.30 -21.26
N ARG A 2 34.69 10.73 -20.05
CA ARG A 2 33.45 10.07 -19.56
C ARG A 2 33.06 10.69 -18.21
N LYS A 3 32.14 11.64 -18.21
CA LYS A 3 31.62 12.34 -16.99
C LYS A 3 30.08 12.31 -16.96
N GLN A 4 29.44 11.21 -17.41
CA GLN A 4 27.97 11.08 -17.40
C GLN A 4 27.42 9.98 -16.46
N ASP A 5 28.29 9.17 -15.87
CA ASP A 5 27.88 7.97 -15.11
C ASP A 5 27.33 8.30 -13.69
N GLY A 6 27.94 9.28 -13.01
CA GLY A 6 27.60 9.60 -11.62
C GLY A 6 26.19 10.20 -11.40
N ARG A 7 25.65 10.95 -12.38
CA ARG A 7 24.32 11.59 -12.25
C ARG A 7 23.17 10.61 -12.50
N ARG A 8 23.41 9.53 -13.25
CA ARG A 8 22.41 8.49 -13.53
C ARG A 8 22.27 7.55 -12.33
N GLN A 9 23.38 7.18 -11.69
CA GLN A 9 23.36 6.37 -10.47
C GLN A 9 22.73 7.11 -9.27
N SER A 10 22.94 8.42 -9.15
CA SER A 10 22.31 9.20 -8.08
C SER A 10 20.79 9.23 -8.20
N ASN A 11 20.25 9.46 -9.41
CA ASN A 11 18.80 9.45 -9.62
C ASN A 11 18.20 8.06 -9.43
N ALA A 12 18.87 7.00 -9.91
CA ALA A 12 18.42 5.64 -9.70
C ALA A 12 18.30 5.30 -8.21
N ARG A 13 19.28 5.71 -7.39
CA ARG A 13 19.24 5.53 -5.95
C ARG A 13 18.12 6.33 -5.29
N LEU A 14 17.94 7.61 -5.65
CA LEU A 14 16.85 8.44 -5.12
C LEU A 14 15.47 7.85 -5.45
N HIS A 15 15.28 7.35 -6.68
CA HIS A 15 14.05 6.68 -7.07
C HIS A 15 13.83 5.39 -6.29
N PHE A 16 14.87 4.59 -6.10
CA PHE A 16 14.80 3.37 -5.31
C PHE A 16 14.42 3.65 -3.85
N ASP A 17 15.10 4.60 -3.21
CA ASP A 17 14.84 5.00 -1.82
C ASP A 17 13.40 5.51 -1.67
N HIS A 18 12.90 6.29 -2.65
CA HIS A 18 11.51 6.73 -2.68
C HIS A 18 10.52 5.56 -2.78
N ILE A 19 10.74 4.62 -3.69
CA ILE A 19 9.88 3.44 -3.86
C ILE A 19 9.83 2.61 -2.58
N VAL A 20 10.99 2.35 -1.96
CA VAL A 20 11.05 1.58 -0.71
C VAL A 20 10.29 2.29 0.41
N ARG A 21 10.45 3.62 0.54
CA ARG A 21 9.74 4.40 1.54
C ARG A 21 8.22 4.33 1.36
N GLU A 22 7.74 4.51 0.13
CA GLU A 22 6.31 4.43 -0.20
C GLU A 22 5.76 3.01 0.01
N TYR A 23 6.54 1.98 -0.30
CA TYR A 23 6.15 0.59 -0.06
C TYR A 23 5.98 0.29 1.45
N VAL A 24 6.93 0.73 2.28
CA VAL A 24 6.85 0.53 3.75
C VAL A 24 5.64 1.25 4.34
N ALA A 25 5.42 2.51 3.96
CA ALA A 25 4.25 3.28 4.40
C ALA A 25 2.94 2.59 3.99
N TYR A 26 2.84 2.20 2.71
CA TYR A 26 1.70 1.46 2.19
C TYR A 26 1.44 0.16 2.95
N TYR A 27 2.49 -0.61 3.27
CA TYR A 27 2.35 -1.86 4.00
C TYR A 27 1.81 -1.62 5.42
N HIS A 28 2.35 -0.63 6.13
CA HIS A 28 1.88 -0.26 7.47
C HIS A 28 0.44 0.25 7.52
N GLU A 29 0.02 1.02 6.50
CA GLU A 29 -1.31 1.63 6.44
C GLU A 29 -2.39 0.66 5.95
N CYS A 30 -2.09 -0.11 4.91
CA CYS A 30 -3.11 -0.82 4.12
C CYS A 30 -3.12 -2.33 4.34
N ARG A 31 -2.09 -2.90 4.99
CA ARG A 31 -2.02 -4.33 5.26
C ARG A 31 -2.20 -4.54 6.77
N PRO A 32 -3.26 -5.23 7.20
CA PRO A 32 -3.36 -5.63 8.59
C PRO A 32 -2.16 -6.51 8.91
N HIS A 33 -1.23 -5.96 9.68
CA HIS A 33 -0.22 -6.76 10.35
C HIS A 33 -0.99 -7.62 11.33
N GLN A 34 -0.91 -8.94 11.17
CA GLN A 34 -1.45 -9.84 12.16
C GLN A 34 -0.64 -9.66 13.45
N GLY A 35 -1.14 -8.82 14.35
CA GLY A 35 -0.70 -8.77 15.73
C GLY A 35 -1.17 -10.02 16.49
N ILE A 36 -0.80 -10.11 17.77
CA ILE A 36 -1.27 -11.18 18.66
C ILE A 36 -2.81 -11.12 18.72
N GLY A 37 -3.47 -12.13 18.15
CA GLY A 37 -4.93 -12.23 18.16
C GLY A 37 -5.66 -11.74 16.90
N ASN A 38 -4.94 -11.43 15.80
CA ASN A 38 -5.56 -11.17 14.48
C ASN A 38 -6.50 -9.95 14.37
N ARG A 39 -6.37 -8.97 15.27
CA ARG A 39 -7.20 -7.76 15.22
C ARG A 39 -6.43 -6.60 14.59
N LEU A 40 -7.13 -5.85 13.74
CA LEU A 40 -6.69 -4.53 13.26
C LEU A 40 -6.59 -3.58 14.46
N ILE A 41 -5.49 -2.84 14.57
CA ILE A 41 -5.20 -1.93 15.70
C ILE A 41 -6.28 -0.83 15.84
N ALA A 42 -7.04 -0.54 14.78
CA ALA A 42 -8.08 0.50 14.73
C ALA A 42 -9.50 -0.04 14.41
N ALA A 43 -9.75 -1.36 14.53
CA ALA A 43 -11.08 -1.90 14.27
C ALA A 43 -12.02 -1.64 15.46
N ASP A 44 -13.22 -1.12 15.15
CA ASP A 44 -14.33 -0.98 16.08
C ASP A 44 -14.89 -2.37 16.43
N ASP A 45 -14.86 -2.74 17.72
CA ASP A 45 -15.20 -4.08 18.21
C ASP A 45 -16.67 -4.50 17.95
N ASN A 46 -17.54 -3.56 17.51
CA ASN A 46 -18.97 -3.80 17.27
C ASN A 46 -19.33 -4.27 15.84
N LYS A 47 -18.38 -4.39 14.92
CA LYS A 47 -18.69 -4.71 13.51
C LYS A 47 -18.54 -6.21 13.21
N GLU A 48 -19.51 -7.01 13.63
CA GLU A 48 -19.62 -8.39 13.13
C GLU A 48 -19.80 -8.38 11.61
N SER A 49 -18.79 -8.90 10.92
CA SER A 49 -18.75 -8.95 9.46
C SER A 49 -19.35 -10.27 8.98
N SER A 50 -20.66 -10.32 8.82
CA SER A 50 -21.29 -11.41 8.05
C SER A 50 -20.75 -11.39 6.60
N PRO A 51 -20.45 -12.54 5.99
CA PRO A 51 -19.89 -12.59 4.63
C PRO A 51 -20.98 -12.22 3.61
N SER A 52 -21.14 -10.92 3.40
CA SER A 52 -21.99 -10.34 2.36
C SER A 52 -21.21 -10.36 1.04
N ILE A 53 -21.80 -11.01 0.03
CA ILE A 53 -21.28 -10.98 -1.35
C ILE A 53 -21.18 -9.51 -1.78
N THR A 54 -19.95 -9.02 -1.91
CA THR A 54 -19.67 -7.64 -2.34
C THR A 54 -19.65 -7.62 -3.86
N SER A 55 -20.52 -6.83 -4.47
CA SER A 55 -20.52 -6.65 -5.92
C SER A 55 -19.35 -5.76 -6.36
N LEU A 56 -18.85 -5.93 -7.59
CA LEU A 56 -17.65 -5.21 -8.06
C LEU A 56 -17.79 -3.68 -8.05
N ASN A 57 -19.01 -3.16 -8.24
CA ASN A 57 -19.33 -1.73 -8.11
C ASN A 57 -19.19 -1.20 -6.67
N GLN A 58 -19.08 -2.08 -5.67
CA GLN A 58 -18.84 -1.75 -4.27
C GLN A 58 -17.36 -1.92 -3.90
N VAL A 59 -16.46 -2.07 -4.86
CA VAL A 59 -15.01 -2.16 -4.62
C VAL A 59 -14.33 -0.89 -5.11
N ARG A 60 -13.63 -0.20 -4.21
CA ARG A 60 -12.75 0.93 -4.53
C ARG A 60 -11.32 0.44 -4.66
N CYS A 61 -10.59 0.95 -5.65
CA CYS A 61 -9.17 0.70 -5.85
C CYS A 61 -8.40 2.03 -5.78
N GLU A 62 -7.49 2.14 -4.81
CA GLU A 62 -6.57 3.25 -4.70
C GLU A 62 -5.20 2.82 -5.20
N THR A 63 -4.51 3.70 -5.94
CA THR A 63 -3.22 3.37 -6.54
C THR A 63 -2.14 4.39 -6.18
N ARG A 64 -0.91 3.91 -5.98
CA ARG A 64 0.31 4.73 -5.82
C ARG A 64 1.39 4.24 -6.80
N LEU A 65 2.41 5.07 -7.03
CA LEU A 65 3.58 4.74 -7.87
C LEU A 65 3.19 4.19 -9.26
N GLY A 66 2.27 4.87 -9.95
CA GLY A 66 1.83 4.46 -11.29
C GLY A 66 1.05 3.14 -11.33
N GLY A 67 0.52 2.69 -10.19
CA GLY A 67 -0.22 1.42 -10.09
C GLY A 67 0.61 0.24 -9.63
N LEU A 68 1.89 0.46 -9.28
CA LEU A 68 2.72 -0.55 -8.62
C LEU A 68 2.11 -0.99 -7.28
N LEU A 69 1.52 -0.07 -6.54
CA LEU A 69 0.81 -0.34 -5.29
C LEU A 69 -0.69 -0.14 -5.51
N LYS A 70 -1.50 -1.13 -5.13
CA LYS A 70 -2.97 -1.12 -5.25
C LYS A 70 -3.62 -1.58 -3.97
N HIS A 71 -4.41 -0.70 -3.35
CA HIS A 71 -5.25 -1.04 -2.20
C HIS A 71 -6.71 -1.17 -2.63
N TYR A 72 -7.31 -2.30 -2.30
CA TYR A 72 -8.72 -2.59 -2.57
C TYR A 72 -9.50 -2.54 -1.26
N SER A 73 -10.58 -1.76 -1.24
CA SER A 73 -11.46 -1.63 -0.09
C SER A 73 -12.92 -1.64 -0.54
N ARG A 74 -13.84 -1.84 0.41
CA ARG A 74 -15.29 -1.72 0.14
C ARG A 74 -15.63 -0.23 0.03
N ALA A 75 -16.36 0.14 -1.01
CA ALA A 75 -17.01 1.44 -1.10
C ALA A 75 -18.09 1.51 0.01
N ALA A 76 -18.11 2.63 0.75
CA ALA A 76 -19.10 2.89 1.79
C ALA A 76 -20.47 3.22 1.19
#